data_AF-A0A917L5U2-F1
#
_entry.id   AF-A0A917L5U2-F1
#
_cell.length_a   1.000
_cell.length_b   1.000
_cell.length_c   1.000
_cell.angle_alpha   90.00
_cell.angle_beta   90.00
_cell.angle_gamma   90.00
#
_symmetry.space_group_name_H-M   'P 1'
#
loop_
_entity.id
_entity.type
_entity.pdbx_description
1 polymer ?
#
loop_
_entity_poly.entity_id
_entity_poly.type
_entity_poly.pdbx_seq_one_letter_code
_entity_poly.pdbx_strand_id
1 'polypeptide(L)'
;MDREATVPGTGCTHPSPAPTHVLAIGDPASLPAVNSLPTALGPAPATVRFEGTLDGLPRPTDPASHEIREVPRRDAGAHLVERVRAGLPAPLASSEHPYIWIACDTGTTRALSSYVRKELAVPGQRVQALGYWRAT
;
A
#
# COMPACT_ATOMS: atom_id res chain seq x y z
N MET A 1 -14.11 16.28 31.38
CA MET A 1 -12.83 16.68 30.76
C MET A 1 -12.52 15.61 29.74
N ASP A 2 -13.21 15.71 28.61
CA ASP A 2 -13.19 14.71 27.56
C ASP A 2 -11.96 14.93 26.70
N ARG A 3 -11.12 13.90 26.63
CA ARG A 3 -9.96 13.89 25.75
C ARG A 3 -10.48 13.65 24.34
N GLU A 4 -10.53 14.72 23.57
CA GLU A 4 -10.68 14.69 22.12
C GLU A 4 -9.52 13.88 21.55
N ALA A 5 -9.79 12.61 21.22
CA ALA A 5 -8.87 11.80 20.45
C ALA A 5 -9.00 12.26 18.99
N THR A 6 -8.16 13.21 18.58
CA THR A 6 -7.95 13.51 17.17
C THR A 6 -7.42 12.24 16.52
N VAL A 7 -8.28 11.51 15.80
CA VAL A 7 -7.83 10.50 14.84
C VAL A 7 -7.03 11.28 13.79
N PRO A 8 -5.71 11.07 13.66
CA PRO A 8 -4.97 11.70 12.59
C PRO A 8 -5.54 11.12 11.30
N GLY A 9 -6.31 11.94 10.57
CA GLY A 9 -6.73 11.59 9.22
C GLY A 9 -5.49 11.17 8.46
N THR A 10 -5.54 9.98 7.85
CA THR A 10 -4.49 9.43 7.01
C THR A 10 -3.97 10.58 6.15
N GLY A 11 -2.71 10.98 6.31
CA GLY A 11 -2.11 12.16 5.68
C GLY A 11 -1.94 12.03 4.16
N CYS A 12 -2.92 11.44 3.49
CA CYS A 12 -3.04 11.31 2.05
C CYS A 12 -3.35 12.71 1.50
N THR A 13 -2.32 13.41 1.03
CA THR A 13 -2.55 14.48 0.06
C THR A 13 -3.19 13.84 -1.17
N HIS A 14 -4.40 14.25 -1.53
CA HIS A 14 -5.11 13.67 -2.66
C HIS A 14 -4.28 13.91 -3.94
N PRO A 15 -3.83 12.85 -4.64
CA PRO A 15 -2.96 13.02 -5.79
C PRO A 15 -3.72 13.72 -6.93
N SER A 16 -3.02 14.60 -7.64
CA SER A 16 -3.47 15.22 -8.87
C SER A 16 -2.52 14.84 -10.02
N PRO A 17 -3.01 14.32 -11.15
CA PRO A 17 -4.40 13.90 -11.40
C PRO A 17 -4.83 12.76 -10.47
N ALA A 18 -6.15 12.54 -10.35
CA ALA A 18 -6.67 11.42 -9.55
C ALA A 18 -6.09 10.07 -10.03
N PRO A 19 -5.91 9.07 -9.14
CA PRO A 19 -5.38 7.78 -9.54
C PRO A 19 -6.34 7.08 -10.49
N THR A 20 -5.81 6.48 -11.55
CA THR A 20 -6.56 5.52 -12.37
C THR A 20 -6.46 4.11 -11.81
N HIS A 21 -5.42 3.83 -11.03
CA HIS A 21 -5.20 2.55 -10.35
C HIS A 21 -4.34 2.75 -9.09
N VAL A 22 -4.69 2.07 -8.00
CA VAL A 22 -3.90 2.08 -6.76
C VAL A 22 -3.14 0.76 -6.61
N LEU A 23 -1.82 0.85 -6.42
CA LEU A 23 -0.96 -0.29 -6.15
C LEU A 23 -0.55 -0.23 -4.67
N ALA A 24 -1.26 -0.99 -3.84
CA ALA A 24 -1.07 -0.98 -2.40
C ALA A 24 -0.19 -2.16 -1.96
N ILE A 25 0.75 -1.91 -1.05
CA ILE A 25 1.54 -2.94 -0.37
C ILE A 25 1.39 -2.75 1.13
N GLY A 26 0.96 -3.81 1.81
CA GLY A 26 0.58 -3.75 3.22
C GLY A 26 0.89 -5.03 3.99
N ASP A 27 0.83 -4.93 5.31
CA ASP A 27 0.86 -6.02 6.28
C ASP A 27 -0.36 -5.95 7.21
N PRO A 28 -0.54 -6.87 8.19
CA PRO A 28 -1.70 -6.84 9.07
C PRO A 28 -1.82 -5.58 9.94
N ALA A 29 -0.71 -4.95 10.29
CA ALA A 29 -0.72 -3.69 11.06
C ALA A 29 -1.24 -2.52 10.22
N SER A 30 -1.03 -2.57 8.91
CA SER A 30 -1.49 -1.56 7.95
C SER A 30 -2.95 -1.69 7.52
N LEU A 31 -3.62 -2.81 7.85
CA LEU A 31 -4.94 -3.13 7.31
C LEU A 31 -6.02 -2.06 7.57
N PRO A 32 -6.11 -1.42 8.75
CA PRO A 32 -7.04 -0.31 8.96
C PRO A 32 -6.82 0.85 7.97
N ALA A 33 -5.57 1.15 7.62
CA ALA A 33 -5.24 2.18 6.66
C ALA A 33 -5.55 1.75 5.23
N VAL A 34 -5.32 0.48 4.87
CA VAL A 34 -5.71 -0.10 3.57
C VAL A 34 -7.22 0.00 3.35
N ASN A 35 -8.03 -0.34 4.37
CA ASN A 35 -9.49 -0.24 4.30
C ASN A 35 -10.00 1.20 4.15
N SER A 36 -9.16 2.19 4.48
CA SER A 36 -9.49 3.61 4.35
C SER A 36 -9.09 4.21 3.00
N LEU A 37 -8.35 3.47 2.15
CA LEU A 37 -7.87 3.96 0.84
C LEU A 37 -9.00 4.43 -0.08
N PRO A 38 -10.13 3.72 -0.24
CA PRO A 38 -11.20 4.17 -1.13
C PRO A 38 -11.76 5.54 -0.74
N THR A 39 -11.92 5.79 0.56
CA THR A 39 -12.35 7.08 1.09
C THR A 39 -11.30 8.18 0.84
N ALA A 40 -10.00 7.83 0.89
CA ALA A 40 -8.91 8.79 0.80
C ALA A 40 -8.43 9.11 -0.63
N LEU A 41 -8.56 8.16 -1.56
CA LEU A 41 -8.00 8.24 -2.92
C LEU A 41 -9.07 8.14 -4.03
N GLY A 42 -10.32 7.93 -3.65
CA GLY A 42 -11.44 7.77 -4.57
C GLY A 42 -11.68 6.32 -5.02
N PRO A 43 -12.60 6.10 -5.97
CA PRO A 43 -13.11 4.78 -6.35
C PRO A 43 -12.18 4.01 -7.31
N ALA A 44 -10.93 4.42 -7.47
CA ALA A 44 -10.01 3.75 -8.38
C ALA A 44 -9.80 2.29 -7.95
N PRO A 45 -9.76 1.34 -8.90
CA PRO A 45 -9.48 -0.05 -8.56
C PRO A 45 -8.10 -0.15 -7.90
N ALA A 46 -7.97 -1.08 -6.94
CA ALA A 46 -6.70 -1.31 -6.27
C ALA A 46 -6.22 -2.76 -6.43
N THR A 47 -4.91 -2.90 -6.66
CA THR A 47 -4.22 -4.18 -6.50
C THR A 47 -3.41 -4.14 -5.21
N VAL A 48 -3.74 -5.01 -4.27
CA VAL A 48 -3.12 -5.08 -2.94
C VAL A 48 -2.19 -6.28 -2.87
N ARG A 49 -0.91 -6.05 -2.56
CA ARG A 49 0.04 -7.07 -2.12
C ARG A 49 0.04 -7.07 -0.60
N PHE A 50 -0.57 -8.08 0.01
CA PHE A 50 -0.72 -8.15 1.45
C PHE A 50 0.20 -9.22 2.02
N GLU A 51 1.09 -8.85 2.94
CA GLU A 51 1.95 -9.81 3.63
C GLU A 51 1.20 -10.51 4.76
N GLY A 52 1.19 -11.84 4.76
CA GLY A 52 0.41 -12.67 5.66
C GLY A 52 -0.90 -13.13 5.03
N THR A 53 -1.89 -13.41 5.87
CA THR A 53 -3.24 -13.83 5.47
C THR A 53 -4.27 -12.83 5.98
N LEU A 54 -5.33 -12.62 5.21
CA LEU A 54 -6.50 -11.84 5.56
C LEU A 54 -7.57 -12.67 6.28
N ASP A 55 -7.32 -13.96 6.54
CA ASP A 55 -8.28 -14.78 7.27
C ASP A 55 -8.59 -14.19 8.65
N GLY A 56 -9.88 -14.09 8.97
CA GLY A 56 -10.38 -13.44 10.19
C GLY A 56 -10.20 -11.91 10.25
N LEU A 57 -9.68 -11.26 9.20
CA LEU A 57 -9.42 -9.82 9.20
C LEU A 57 -10.51 -9.03 8.42
N PRO A 58 -10.84 -7.80 8.86
CA PRO A 58 -11.82 -6.96 8.17
C PRO A 58 -11.28 -6.53 6.80
N ARG A 59 -11.96 -6.94 5.72
CA ARG A 59 -11.58 -6.65 4.34
C ARG A 59 -12.22 -5.35 3.81
N PRO A 60 -11.67 -4.73 2.75
CA PRO A 60 -12.34 -3.64 2.06
C PRO A 60 -13.73 -4.06 1.59
N THR A 61 -14.71 -3.18 1.76
CA THR A 61 -16.15 -3.46 1.58
C THR A 61 -16.54 -3.79 0.14
N ASP A 62 -15.72 -3.44 -0.86
CA ASP A 62 -15.95 -3.76 -2.27
C ASP A 62 -14.83 -4.67 -2.85
N PRO A 63 -14.92 -6.00 -2.65
CA PRO A 63 -13.96 -6.94 -3.20
C PRO A 63 -14.04 -7.08 -4.73
N ALA A 64 -15.09 -6.59 -5.41
CA ALA A 64 -15.19 -6.65 -6.87
C ALA A 64 -14.24 -5.66 -7.56
N SER A 65 -13.96 -4.54 -6.89
CA SER A 65 -13.07 -3.48 -7.39
C SER A 65 -11.61 -3.64 -6.92
N HIS A 66 -11.33 -4.56 -6.00
CA HIS A 66 -10.02 -4.71 -5.35
C HIS A 66 -9.46 -6.12 -5.53
N GLU A 67 -8.35 -6.25 -6.24
CA GLU A 67 -7.63 -7.51 -6.35
C GLU A 67 -6.63 -7.63 -5.19
N ILE A 68 -6.82 -8.61 -4.31
CA ILE A 68 -5.90 -8.85 -3.19
C ILE A 68 -5.08 -10.12 -3.43
N ARG A 69 -3.76 -9.99 -3.30
CA ARG A 69 -2.79 -11.08 -3.39
C ARG A 69 -2.03 -11.20 -2.09
N GLU A 70 -2.35 -12.25 -1.33
CA GLU A 70 -1.65 -12.62 -0.11
C GLU A 70 -0.23 -13.15 -0.42
N VAL A 71 0.73 -12.78 0.41
CA VAL A 71 2.14 -13.16 0.32
C VAL A 71 2.59 -13.65 1.69
N PRO A 72 2.97 -14.92 1.87
CA PRO A 72 3.42 -15.41 3.18
C PRO A 72 4.61 -14.59 3.69
N ARG A 73 4.58 -14.18 4.97
CA ARG A 73 5.72 -13.52 5.60
C ARG A 73 6.88 -14.51 5.72
N ARG A 74 8.02 -14.18 5.11
CA ARG A 74 9.26 -14.97 5.12
C ARG A 74 10.46 -14.04 5.10
N ASP A 75 11.59 -14.53 5.61
CA ASP A 75 12.89 -13.86 5.52
C ASP A 75 12.84 -12.39 5.98
N ALA A 76 12.16 -12.15 7.10
CA ALA A 76 11.95 -10.82 7.68
C ALA A 76 11.41 -9.76 6.69
N GLY A 77 10.57 -10.16 5.73
CA GLY A 77 9.95 -9.27 4.74
C GLY A 77 10.62 -9.28 3.36
N ALA A 78 11.78 -9.94 3.22
CA ALA A 78 12.48 -10.00 1.94
C ALA A 78 11.66 -10.69 0.84
N HIS A 79 10.85 -11.69 1.20
CA HIS A 79 9.97 -12.35 0.24
C HIS A 79 8.88 -11.40 -0.30
N LEU A 80 8.31 -10.52 0.54
CA LEU A 80 7.37 -9.51 0.05
C LEU A 80 8.05 -8.59 -0.98
N VAL A 81 9.27 -8.14 -0.68
CA VAL A 81 10.06 -7.30 -1.60
C VAL A 81 10.28 -7.99 -2.95
N GLU A 82 10.67 -9.26 -2.94
CA GLU A 82 10.86 -10.07 -4.15
C GLU A 82 9.56 -10.16 -4.97
N ARG A 83 8.44 -10.52 -4.33
CA ARG A 83 7.14 -10.68 -5.00
C ARG A 83 6.60 -9.37 -5.58
N VAL A 84 6.85 -8.24 -4.90
CA VAL A 84 6.51 -6.91 -5.41
C VAL A 84 7.41 -6.56 -6.60
N ARG A 85 8.73 -6.77 -6.51
CA ARG A 85 9.65 -6.52 -7.63
C ARG A 85 9.26 -7.29 -8.88
N ALA A 86 8.89 -8.56 -8.75
CA ALA A 86 8.46 -9.39 -9.86
C ALA A 86 7.09 -9.00 -10.45
N GLY A 87 6.18 -8.45 -9.65
CA GLY A 87 4.78 -8.28 -10.02
C GLY A 87 4.28 -6.85 -10.21
N LEU A 88 5.01 -5.85 -9.73
CA LEU A 88 4.63 -4.44 -9.79
C LEU A 88 4.85 -3.77 -11.17
N PRO A 89 5.90 -4.09 -11.95
CA PRO A 89 6.18 -3.37 -13.19
C PRO A 89 5.06 -3.44 -14.23
N ALA A 90 4.42 -4.61 -14.38
CA ALA A 90 3.36 -4.81 -15.37
C ALA A 90 2.12 -3.91 -15.13
N PRO A 91 1.47 -3.93 -13.96
CA PRO A 91 0.32 -3.06 -13.71
C PRO A 91 0.70 -1.56 -13.62
N LEU A 92 1.96 -1.25 -13.25
CA LEU A 92 2.46 0.12 -13.26
C LEU A 92 2.53 0.67 -14.69
N ALA A 93 3.03 -0.12 -15.65
CA ALA A 93 3.17 0.28 -17.04
C ALA A 93 1.83 0.36 -17.80
N SER A 94 0.81 -0.37 -17.34
CA SER A 94 -0.52 -0.38 -17.96
C SER A 94 -1.47 0.69 -17.42
N SER A 95 -1.05 1.49 -16.44
CA SER A 95 -1.88 2.53 -15.81
C SER A 95 -1.42 3.91 -16.26
N GLU A 96 -2.37 4.78 -16.64
CA GLU A 96 -2.06 6.16 -17.05
C GLU A 96 -1.61 7.02 -15.86
N HIS A 97 -2.29 6.86 -14.72
CA HIS A 97 -2.02 7.57 -13.48
C HIS A 97 -1.96 6.58 -12.32
N PRO A 98 -0.87 5.78 -12.22
CA PRO A 98 -0.70 4.86 -11.10
C PRO A 98 -0.42 5.63 -9.82
N TYR A 99 -0.90 5.13 -8.70
CA TYR A 99 -0.55 5.62 -7.37
C TYR A 99 -0.07 4.47 -6.49
N ILE A 100 1.10 4.61 -5.88
CA ILE A 100 1.71 3.58 -5.05
C ILE A 100 1.51 3.96 -3.58
N TRP A 101 0.98 3.01 -2.81
CA TRP A 101 0.83 3.14 -1.37
C TRP A 101 1.55 1.98 -0.67
N ILE A 102 2.44 2.29 0.27
CA ILE A 102 3.27 1.30 0.96
C ILE A 102 3.14 1.54 2.46
N ALA A 103 2.68 0.54 3.22
CA ALA A 103 2.80 0.56 4.67
C ALA A 103 3.08 -0.84 5.20
N CYS A 104 4.35 -1.07 5.57
CA CYS A 104 4.80 -2.31 6.19
C CYS A 104 5.69 -1.96 7.40
N ASP A 105 6.50 -2.91 7.87
CA ASP A 105 7.65 -2.58 8.70
C ASP A 105 8.62 -1.59 8.02
N THR A 106 9.45 -0.93 8.81
CA THR A 106 10.37 0.12 8.36
C THR A 106 11.38 -0.38 7.33
N GLY A 107 11.89 -1.60 7.48
CA GLY A 107 12.89 -2.19 6.58
C GLY A 107 12.29 -2.44 5.21
N THR A 108 11.18 -3.18 5.18
CA THR A 108 10.41 -3.49 3.97
C THR A 108 9.93 -2.22 3.27
N THR A 109 9.37 -1.27 4.03
CA THR A 109 8.90 0.02 3.48
C THR A 109 10.03 0.80 2.83
N ARG A 110 11.21 0.87 3.45
CA ARG A 110 12.38 1.56 2.88
C ARG A 110 12.89 0.87 1.61
N ALA A 111 12.98 -0.46 1.61
CA ALA A 111 13.41 -1.23 0.45
C ALA A 111 12.49 -1.00 -0.75
N LEU A 112 11.18 -1.12 -0.55
CA LEU A 112 10.17 -0.90 -1.58
C LEU A 112 10.13 0.56 -2.05
N SER A 113 10.19 1.52 -1.12
CA SER A 113 10.23 2.95 -1.46
C SER A 113 11.44 3.32 -2.32
N SER A 114 12.60 2.72 -2.03
CA SER A 114 13.81 2.92 -2.83
C SER A 114 13.65 2.31 -4.21
N TYR A 115 13.14 1.07 -4.29
CA TYR A 115 12.88 0.38 -5.55
C TYR A 115 11.98 1.20 -6.47
N VAL A 116 10.80 1.61 -6.00
CA VAL A 116 9.82 2.28 -6.86
C VAL A 116 10.28 3.66 -7.33
N ARG A 117 11.02 4.40 -6.48
CA ARG A 117 11.48 5.75 -6.84
C ARG A 117 12.76 5.74 -7.68
N LYS A 118 13.69 4.82 -7.41
CA LYS A 118 15.01 4.83 -8.05
C LYS A 118 15.09 3.91 -9.26
N GLU A 119 14.49 2.72 -9.18
CA GLU A 119 14.58 1.71 -10.24
C GLU A 119 13.40 1.83 -11.20
N LEU A 120 12.19 2.07 -10.70
CA LEU A 120 10.99 2.27 -11.54
C LEU A 120 10.72 3.74 -11.88
N ALA A 121 11.55 4.66 -11.39
CA ALA A 121 11.45 6.10 -11.64
C ALA A 121 10.06 6.71 -11.34
N VAL A 122 9.29 6.14 -10.41
CA VAL A 122 7.97 6.66 -10.07
C VAL A 122 8.11 8.00 -9.36
N PRO A 123 7.42 9.07 -9.82
CA PRO A 123 7.51 10.38 -9.20
C PRO A 123 7.11 10.32 -7.72
N GLY A 124 7.84 11.03 -6.85
CA GLY A 124 7.62 10.99 -5.40
C GLY A 124 6.18 11.35 -4.98
N GLN A 125 5.55 12.28 -5.70
CA GLN A 125 4.14 12.66 -5.52
C GLN A 125 3.12 11.55 -5.82
N ARG A 126 3.54 10.48 -6.51
CA ARG A 126 2.75 9.29 -6.81
C ARG A 126 3.07 8.12 -5.86
N VAL A 127 3.88 8.35 -4.83
CA VAL A 127 4.31 7.32 -3.87
C VAL A 127 4.12 7.81 -2.45
N GLN A 128 3.16 7.21 -1.75
CA GLN A 128 3.03 7.34 -0.30
C GLN A 128 3.61 6.13 0.40
N ALA A 129 4.54 6.35 1.33
CA ALA A 129 5.21 5.29 2.07
C ALA A 129 5.26 5.62 3.56
N LEU A 130 4.70 4.75 4.39
CA LEU A 130 4.57 4.92 5.83
C LEU A 130 5.16 3.70 6.54
N GLY A 131 6.34 3.85 7.16
CA GLY A 131 6.92 2.79 7.99
C GLY A 131 6.15 2.69 9.31
N TYR A 132 5.25 1.72 9.41
CA TYR A 132 4.24 1.69 10.48
C TYR A 132 4.80 1.15 11.81
N TRP A 133 5.80 0.27 11.73
CA TRP A 133 6.48 -0.30 12.88
C TRP A 133 7.95 -0.65 12.52
N ARG A 134 8.76 -1.00 13.52
CA ARG A 134 10.13 -1.48 13.32
C ARG A 134 10.17 -2.96 13.68
N ALA A 135 10.56 -3.81 12.72
CA ALA A 135 10.91 -5.18 13.02
C ALA A 135 12.31 -5.17 13.66
N THR A 136 12.41 -5.67 14.89
CA THR A 136 13.67 -5.98 15.57
C THR A 136 14.21 -7.33 15.12
#